data_AF-A0A967M574-F1
#
_entry.id   AF-A0A967M574-F1
#
_cell.length_a   1.000
_cell.length_b   1.000
_cell.length_c   1.000
_cell.angle_alpha   90.00
_cell.angle_beta   90.00
_cell.angle_gamma   90.00
#
_symmetry.space_group_name_H-M   'P 1'
#
loop_
_entity.id
_entity.type
_entity.pdbx_description
1 polymer ?
#
loop_
_entity_poly.entity_id
_entity_poly.type
_entity_poly.pdbx_seq_one_letter_code
_entity_poly.pdbx_strand_id
1 'polypeptide(L)' 'FITNRGIIYPIPVEHGIYPWLAVALVVGIIGAVILSRRSQKRREETGQYTPTFWPGLGLILGLPTIVWLAA' A
#
# COMPACT_ATOMS: atom_id res chain seq x y z
N PHE A 1 -20.14 -3.08 -23.05
CA PHE A 1 -20.71 -3.19 -24.41
C PHE A 1 -21.79 -2.13 -24.57
N ILE A 2 -21.82 -1.41 -25.69
CA ILE A 2 -22.90 -0.45 -25.98
C ILE A 2 -24.03 -1.22 -26.67
N THR A 3 -25.21 -1.22 -26.07
CA THR A 3 -26.41 -1.84 -26.63
C THR A 3 -27.47 -0.78 -26.88
N ASN A 4 -28.52 -1.10 -27.65
CA ASN A 4 -29.64 -0.19 -27.90
C ASN A 4 -30.42 0.20 -26.62
N ARG A 5 -30.07 -0.38 -25.46
CA ARG A 5 -30.60 -0.06 -24.12
C ARG A 5 -29.64 0.80 -23.27
N GLY A 6 -28.54 1.26 -23.87
CA GLY A 6 -27.49 2.02 -23.18
C GLY A 6 -26.20 1.22 -22.98
N ILE A 7 -25.29 1.85 -22.24
CA ILE A 7 -23.95 1.33 -21.96
C ILE A 7 -24.03 0.42 -20.74
N ILE A 8 -23.79 -0.87 -20.93
CA ILE A 8 -23.60 -1.80 -19.81
C ILE A 8 -22.13 -1.68 -19.43
N TYR A 9 -21.88 -1.03 -18.30
CA TYR A 9 -20.57 -0.95 -17.66
C TYR A 9 -20.61 -1.70 -16.33
N PRO A 10 -19.59 -2.50 -16.01
CA PRO A 10 -19.48 -3.12 -14.70
C PRO A 10 -19.26 -2.01 -13.66
N ILE A 11 -20.21 -1.88 -12.74
CA ILE A 11 -20.06 -1.01 -11.58
C ILE A 11 -19.25 -1.81 -10.55
N PRO A 12 -18.17 -1.23 -9.97
CA PRO A 12 -17.50 -1.84 -8.83
C PRO A 12 -18.53 -2.06 -7.73
N VAL A 13 -18.71 -3.31 -7.29
CA VAL A 13 -19.59 -3.63 -6.17
C VAL A 13 -19.01 -2.96 -4.93
N GLU A 14 -19.77 -2.08 -4.28
CA GLU A 14 -19.32 -1.48 -3.03
C GLU A 14 -19.13 -2.58 -1.97
N HIS A 15 -17.89 -2.76 -1.56
CA HIS A 15 -17.51 -3.72 -0.53
C HIS A 15 -17.03 -2.95 0.70
N GLY A 16 -17.61 -3.28 1.86
CA GLY A 16 -17.30 -2.60 3.13
C GLY A 16 -15.83 -2.65 3.56
N ILE A 17 -15.01 -3.47 2.89
CA ILE A 17 -13.57 -3.56 3.11
C ILE A 17 -12.78 -2.42 2.46
N TYR A 18 -13.32 -1.72 1.46
CA TYR A 18 -12.56 -0.70 0.72
C TYR A 18 -12.03 0.46 1.58
N PRO A 19 -12.78 0.98 2.58
CA PRO A 19 -12.24 1.96 3.52
C PRO A 19 -11.06 1.40 4.33
N TRP A 20 -11.13 0.14 4.74
CA TRP A 20 -10.06 -0.53 5.50
C TRP A 20 -8.80 -0.75 4.67
N LEU A 21 -8.96 -1.11 3.39
CA LEU A 21 -7.86 -1.16 2.42
C LEU A 21 -7.16 0.20 2.27
N ALA A 22 -7.92 1.29 2.16
CA ALA A 22 -7.37 2.63 2.06
C ALA A 22 -6.57 3.01 3.32
N VAL A 23 -7.11 2.71 4.51
CA VAL A 23 -6.39 2.91 5.78
C VAL A 23 -5.11 2.07 5.82
N ALA A 24 -5.16 0.79 5.44
CA ALA A 24 -4.01 -0.09 5.42
C ALA A 24 -2.89 0.41 4.51
N LEU A 25 -3.26 0.93 3.33
CA LEU A 25 -2.32 1.55 2.39
C LEU A 25 -1.64 2.77 3.00
N VAL A 26 -2.41 3.66 3.64
CA VAL A 26 -1.88 4.86 4.30
C VAL A 26 -0.92 4.48 5.42
N VAL A 27 -1.28 3.50 6.26
CA VAL A 27 -0.40 2.99 7.32
C VAL A 27 0.89 2.38 6.75
N GLY A 28 0.79 1.62 5.66
CA GLY A 28 1.96 1.06 4.96
C GLY A 28 2.89 2.14 4.42
N ILE A 29 2.35 3.21 3.83
CA ILE A 29 3.13 4.36 3.35
C ILE A 29 3.82 5.05 4.52
N ILE A 30 3.10 5.34 5.62
CA ILE A 30 3.68 6.00 6.80
C ILE A 30 4.84 5.19 7.36
N GLY A 31 4.66 3.87 7.51
CA GLY A 31 5.72 3.01 8.02
C GLY A 31 6.93 2.92 7.08
N ALA A 32 6.72 2.92 5.76
CA ALA A 32 7.81 2.95 4.77
C ALA A 32 8.60 4.27 4.84
N VAL A 33 7.92 5.41 5.04
CA VAL A 33 8.55 6.72 5.24
C VAL A 33 9.37 6.74 6.53
N ILE A 34 8.84 6.21 7.63
CA ILE A 34 9.57 6.13 8.90
C ILE A 34 10.83 5.26 8.74
N LEU A 35 10.72 4.11 8.06
CA LEU A 35 11.84 3.22 7.80
C LEU A 35 12.91 3.90 6.92
N SER A 36 12.49 4.60 5.86
CA SER A 36 13.37 5.37 4.98
C SER A 36 14.10 6.50 5.71
N ARG A 37 13.40 7.22 6.60
CA ARG A 37 14.01 8.25 7.45
C ARG A 37 15.03 7.66 8.41
N ARG A 38 14.71 6.51 9.03
CA ARG A 38 15.61 5.82 9.95
C ARG A 38 16.86 5.29 9.25
N SER A 39 16.71 4.80 8.02
CA SER A 39 17.84 4.27 7.25
C SER A 39 18.75 5.36 6.71
N GLN A 40 18.22 6.53 6.33
CA GLN A 40 19.05 7.69 6.00
C GLN A 40 19.90 8.13 7.19
N LYS A 41 19.28 8.28 8.36
CA LYS A 41 20.00 8.65 9.59
C LYS A 41 21.11 7.63 9.93
N ARG A 42 20.82 6.32 9.81
CA ARG A 42 21.84 5.28 10.01
C ARG A 42 22.95 5.35 8.97
N ARG A 43 22.63 5.66 7.71
CA ARG A 43 23.61 5.78 6.63
C ARG A 43 24.57 6.95 6.85
N GLU A 44 24.10 8.07 7.41
CA GLU A 44 24.95 9.20 7.80
C GLU A 44 25.92 8.82 8.94
N GLU A 45 25.45 8.03 9.90
CA GLU A 45 26.25 7.62 11.08
C GLU A 45 27.25 6.49 10.77
N THR A 46 26.91 5.53 9.90
CA THR A 46 27.77 4.36 9.60
C THR A 46 28.41 4.36 8.22
N GLY A 47 28.04 5.27 7.31
CA GLY A 47 28.55 5.33 5.94
C GLY A 47 28.12 4.17 5.03
N GLN A 48 27.40 3.16 5.54
CA GLN A 48 26.99 1.98 4.80
C GLN A 48 25.58 2.11 4.21
N TYR A 49 25.42 1.66 2.97
CA TYR A 49 24.13 1.61 2.29
C TYR A 49 23.23 0.56 2.96
N THR A 50 22.17 1.00 3.64
CA THR A 50 21.13 0.10 4.15
C THR A 50 20.03 -0.06 3.09
N PRO A 51 19.78 -1.27 2.54
CA PRO A 51 18.78 -1.48 1.51
C PRO A 51 17.37 -1.31 2.10
N THR A 52 16.78 -0.13 1.89
CA THR A 52 15.47 0.22 2.48
C THR A 52 14.30 0.02 1.52
N PHE A 53 14.60 -0.15 0.24
CA PHE A 53 13.61 -0.30 -0.82
C PHE A 53 12.73 -1.55 -0.62
N TRP A 54 13.35 -2.72 -0.46
CA TRP A 54 12.65 -4.00 -0.26
C TRP A 54 11.74 -4.03 0.99
N PRO A 55 12.23 -3.67 2.19
CA PRO A 55 11.36 -3.67 3.36
C PRO A 55 10.28 -2.59 3.32
N GLY A 56 10.53 -1.43 2.69
CA GLY A 56 9.50 -0.42 2.46
C GLY A 56 8.41 -0.91 1.49
N LEU A 57 8.79 -1.57 0.40
CA LEU A 57 7.85 -2.15 -0.56
C LEU A 57 6.99 -3.25 0.08
N GLY A 58 7.62 -4.10 0.92
CA GLY A 58 6.92 -5.12 1.69
C GLY A 58 5.92 -4.52 2.69
N LEU A 59 6.18 -3.34 3.24
CA LEU A 59 5.24 -2.68 4.14
C LEU A 59 4.05 -2.06 3.41
N ILE A 60 4.29 -1.42 2.27
CA ILE A 60 3.25 -0.77 1.45
C ILE A 60 2.32 -1.80 0.83
N LEU A 61 2.85 -2.93 0.37
CA LEU A 61 2.06 -3.98 -0.27
C LEU A 61 1.55 -5.02 0.74
N GLY A 62 2.34 -5.37 1.74
CA GLY A 62 2.00 -6.40 2.72
C GLY A 62 0.79 -6.03 3.57
N LEU A 63 0.71 -4.79 4.08
CA LEU A 63 -0.41 -4.35 4.92
C LEU A 63 -1.77 -4.43 4.21
N PRO A 64 -1.95 -3.84 3.00
CA PRO A 64 -3.19 -3.99 2.24
C PRO A 64 -3.52 -5.45 1.90
N THR A 65 -2.51 -6.26 1.56
CA THR A 65 -2.72 -7.68 1.21
C THR A 65 -3.22 -8.48 2.43
N ILE A 66 -2.66 -8.24 3.62
CA ILE A 66 -3.11 -8.89 4.86
C ILE A 66 -4.55 -8.47 5.20
N VAL A 67 -4.88 -7.18 5.07
CA VAL A 67 -6.24 -6.68 5.35
C VAL A 67 -7.25 -7.28 4.38
N TRP A 68 -6.89 -7.45 3.11
CA TRP A 68 -7.74 -8.13 2.13
C TRP A 68 -7.92 -9.63 2.44
N LEU A 69 -6.85 -10.32 2.87
CA LEU A 69 -6.93 -11.74 3.24
C LEU A 69 -7.71 -11.98 4.54
N ALA A 70 -7.82 -10.97 5.40
CA ALA A 70 -8.57 -11.03 6.66
C ALA A 70 -10.06 -10.63 6.51
N ALA A 71 -10.47 -10.22 5.31
CA ALA A 71 -11.83 -9.81 4.94
C ALA A 71 -12.69 -11.01 4.53
#